data_AF-A0A951FZS3-F1
#
_entry.id   AF-A0A951FZS3-F1
#
_cell.length_a   1.000
_cell.length_b   1.000
_cell.length_c   1.000
_cell.angle_alpha   90.00
_cell.angle_beta   90.00
_cell.angle_gamma   90.00
#
_symmetry.space_group_name_H-M   'P 1'
#
loop_
_entity.id
_entity.type
_entity.pdbx_description
1 polymer ?
#
loop_
_entity_poly.entity_id
_entity_poly.type
_entity_poly.pdbx_seq_one_letter_code
_entity_poly.pdbx_strand_id
1 'polypeptide(L)'
;MSPGDPQAKFPLGATVTLEQLEHDPHPILARLRADEPVSWIPALDGWLVTRHDLAVAVMRDARAFTVDDPRFSTAQVVGPSMLSLDGELHARYRAPFAAPFRPRSVSERFAEAAATDAERLIDG
;
A
#
# COMPACT_ATOMS: atom_id res chain seq x y z
N MET A 1 1.36 25.53 -20.62
CA MET A 1 -0.01 24.97 -20.64
C MET A 1 -0.30 24.53 -19.22
N SER A 2 -1.03 25.32 -18.42
CA SER A 2 -1.38 24.89 -17.06
C SER A 2 -2.09 23.54 -17.16
N PRO A 3 -1.71 22.52 -16.37
CA PRO A 3 -2.49 21.31 -16.29
C PRO A 3 -3.90 21.73 -15.87
N GLY A 4 -4.91 21.46 -16.70
CA GLY A 4 -6.30 21.70 -16.30
C GLY A 4 -6.57 21.05 -14.94
N ASP A 5 -7.34 21.73 -14.10
CA ASP A 5 -7.65 21.32 -12.72
C ASP A 5 -7.95 19.81 -12.65
N PRO A 6 -7.10 19.01 -11.97
CA PRO A 6 -7.32 17.58 -11.82
C PRO A 6 -8.70 17.26 -11.24
N GLN A 7 -9.25 18.11 -10.39
CA GLN A 7 -10.56 17.91 -9.78
C GLN A 7 -11.68 17.93 -10.83
N ALA A 8 -11.56 18.79 -11.84
CA ALA A 8 -12.51 18.83 -12.95
C ALA A 8 -12.42 17.59 -13.87
N LYS A 9 -11.28 16.91 -13.89
CA LYS A 9 -11.06 15.68 -14.67
C LYS A 9 -11.45 14.40 -13.93
N PHE A 10 -11.43 14.42 -12.60
CA PHE A 10 -11.70 13.29 -11.72
C PHE A 10 -12.82 13.62 -10.72
N PRO A 11 -14.07 13.80 -11.21
CA PRO A 11 -15.18 14.24 -10.37
C PRO A 11 -15.54 13.24 -9.28
N LEU A 12 -15.41 11.92 -9.49
CA LEU A 12 -15.61 10.96 -8.39
C LEU A 12 -14.49 11.06 -7.37
N GLY A 13 -13.23 11.13 -7.81
CA GLY A 13 -12.08 11.35 -6.93
C GLY A 13 -12.18 12.59 -6.05
N ALA A 14 -12.67 13.69 -6.62
CA ALA A 14 -12.86 14.96 -5.93
C ALA A 14 -13.89 14.86 -4.78
N THR A 15 -14.78 13.86 -4.79
CA THR A 15 -15.77 13.65 -3.71
C THR A 15 -15.28 12.77 -2.56
N VAL A 16 -14.11 12.12 -2.71
CA VAL A 16 -13.59 11.19 -1.71
C VAL A 16 -13.08 11.95 -0.49
N THR A 17 -13.53 11.55 0.70
CA THR A 17 -13.09 12.12 1.98
C THR A 17 -12.22 11.14 2.77
N LEU A 18 -11.43 11.65 3.73
CA LEU A 18 -10.68 10.78 4.66
C LEU A 18 -11.63 9.93 5.52
N GLU A 19 -12.75 10.48 5.98
CA GLU A 19 -13.76 9.76 6.77
C GLU A 19 -14.31 8.53 6.04
N GLN A 20 -14.60 8.65 4.74
CA GLN A 20 -15.03 7.51 3.93
C GLN A 20 -13.96 6.43 3.85
N LEU A 21 -12.68 6.83 3.70
CA LEU A 21 -11.56 5.90 3.61
C LEU A 21 -11.26 5.21 4.93
N GLU A 22 -11.46 5.90 6.05
CA GLU A 22 -11.21 5.39 7.40
C GLU A 22 -12.32 4.47 7.90
N HIS A 23 -13.59 4.78 7.59
CA HIS A 23 -14.73 4.07 8.19
C HIS A 23 -15.25 2.91 7.33
N ASP A 24 -15.55 3.17 6.05
CA ASP A 24 -15.99 2.14 5.11
C ASP A 24 -15.52 2.48 3.69
N PRO A 25 -14.29 2.08 3.32
CA PRO A 25 -13.72 2.43 2.01
C PRO A 25 -14.37 1.63 0.88
N HIS A 26 -15.03 0.49 1.15
CA HIS A 26 -15.42 -0.45 0.11
C HIS A 26 -16.40 0.13 -0.92
N PRO A 27 -17.47 0.86 -0.54
CA PRO A 27 -18.40 1.45 -1.50
C PRO A 27 -17.73 2.46 -2.43
N ILE A 28 -16.91 3.37 -1.89
CA ILE A 28 -16.26 4.41 -2.72
C ILE A 28 -15.18 3.81 -3.62
N LEU A 29 -14.40 2.84 -3.12
CA LEU A 29 -13.42 2.11 -3.92
C LEU A 29 -14.08 1.30 -5.05
N ALA A 30 -15.29 0.77 -4.83
CA ALA A 30 -16.03 0.05 -5.87
C ALA A 30 -16.47 0.97 -7.01
N ARG A 31 -16.96 2.17 -6.68
CA ARG A 31 -17.34 3.19 -7.68
C ARG A 31 -16.12 3.68 -8.47
N LEU A 32 -15.03 4.01 -7.78
CA LEU A 32 -13.77 4.39 -8.44
C LEU A 32 -13.28 3.28 -9.38
N ARG A 33 -13.32 2.00 -8.97
CA ARG A 33 -12.90 0.90 -9.85
C ARG A 33 -13.66 0.82 -11.17
N ALA A 34 -14.96 1.12 -11.15
CA ALA A 34 -15.82 1.02 -12.32
C ALA A 34 -15.60 2.20 -13.28
N ASP A 35 -15.57 3.42 -12.74
CA ASP A 35 -15.74 4.63 -13.52
C ASP A 35 -14.49 5.51 -13.58
N GLU A 36 -13.68 5.54 -12.52
CA GLU A 36 -12.45 6.34 -12.40
C GLU A 36 -11.30 5.52 -11.77
N PRO A 37 -10.80 4.47 -12.46
CA PRO A 37 -9.89 3.48 -11.86
C PRO A 37 -8.51 4.03 -11.52
N VAL A 38 -8.18 5.22 -12.03
CA VAL A 38 -7.04 6.05 -11.66
C VAL A 38 -7.60 7.45 -11.46
N SER A 39 -7.55 7.95 -10.22
CA SER A 39 -8.22 9.19 -9.86
C SER A 39 -7.36 10.03 -8.95
N TRP A 40 -7.33 11.35 -9.19
CA TRP A 40 -6.76 12.30 -8.23
C TRP A 40 -7.70 12.47 -7.03
N ILE A 41 -7.18 12.32 -5.81
CA ILE A 41 -7.92 12.44 -4.57
C ILE A 41 -7.38 13.65 -3.79
N PRO A 42 -8.06 14.81 -3.79
CA PRO A 42 -7.59 16.01 -3.08
C PRO A 42 -7.38 15.77 -1.58
N ALA A 43 -8.23 14.95 -0.95
CA ALA A 43 -8.14 14.63 0.47
C ALA A 43 -6.85 13.86 0.86
N LEU A 44 -6.20 13.20 -0.12
CA LEU A 44 -4.95 12.48 0.06
C LEU A 44 -3.74 13.22 -0.54
N ASP A 45 -3.98 14.32 -1.26
CA ASP A 45 -2.98 14.97 -2.12
C ASP A 45 -2.21 13.94 -2.99
N GLY A 46 -2.99 13.05 -3.63
CA GLY A 46 -2.43 11.87 -4.28
C GLY A 46 -3.34 11.20 -5.30
N TRP A 47 -2.71 10.34 -6.10
CA TRP A 47 -3.40 9.47 -7.04
C TRP A 47 -3.81 8.17 -6.36
N LEU A 48 -5.05 7.73 -6.58
CA LEU A 48 -5.54 6.44 -6.15
C LEU A 48 -5.78 5.54 -7.37
N VAL A 49 -5.13 4.37 -7.36
CA VAL A 49 -5.27 3.34 -8.40
C VAL A 49 -6.04 2.17 -7.81
N THR A 50 -7.22 1.90 -8.35
CA THR A 50 -8.16 0.96 -7.72
C THR A 50 -8.36 -0.33 -8.53
N ARG A 51 -8.13 -0.31 -9.85
CA ARG A 51 -8.26 -1.49 -10.70
C ARG A 51 -7.02 -2.38 -10.60
N HIS A 52 -7.25 -3.69 -10.46
CA HIS A 52 -6.20 -4.66 -10.13
C HIS A 52 -5.05 -4.70 -11.16
N ASP A 53 -5.36 -4.75 -12.46
CA ASP A 53 -4.36 -4.76 -13.53
C ASP A 53 -3.44 -3.54 -13.48
N LEU A 54 -4.01 -2.35 -13.26
CA LEU A 54 -3.28 -1.09 -13.15
C LEU A 54 -2.45 -1.04 -11.86
N ALA A 55 -3.02 -1.44 -10.73
CA ALA A 55 -2.31 -1.50 -9.46
C ALA A 55 -1.09 -2.44 -9.54
N VAL A 56 -1.27 -3.63 -10.13
CA VAL A 56 -0.17 -4.58 -10.34
C VAL A 56 0.88 -4.03 -11.31
N ALA A 57 0.47 -3.33 -12.38
CA ALA A 57 1.41 -2.69 -13.30
C ALA A 57 2.27 -1.63 -12.58
N VAL A 58 1.64 -0.75 -11.80
CA VAL A 58 2.32 0.27 -10.97
C VAL A 58 3.29 -0.38 -9.99
N MET A 59 2.83 -1.37 -9.21
CA MET A 59 3.66 -2.05 -8.20
C MET A 59 4.85 -2.82 -8.78
N ARG A 60 4.82 -3.18 -10.07
CA ARG A 60 5.91 -3.91 -10.74
C ARG A 60 6.93 -2.99 -11.40
N ASP A 61 6.60 -1.72 -11.61
CA ASP A 61 7.48 -0.74 -12.25
C ASP A 61 8.11 0.19 -11.22
N ALA A 62 9.05 -0.36 -10.42
CA ALA A 62 9.80 0.41 -9.42
C ALA A 62 10.71 1.50 -10.04
N ARG A 63 10.88 1.51 -11.37
CA ARG A 63 11.62 2.58 -12.07
C ARG A 63 10.74 3.81 -12.29
N ALA A 64 9.46 3.60 -12.62
CA ALA A 64 8.50 4.69 -12.78
C ALA A 64 7.85 5.11 -11.45
N PHE A 65 7.68 4.17 -10.52
CA PHE A 65 7.01 4.38 -9.24
C PHE A 65 7.91 3.97 -8.07
N THR A 66 8.58 4.96 -7.48
CA THR A 66 9.49 4.76 -6.34
C THR A 66 8.75 4.73 -5.01
N VAL A 67 9.30 4.00 -4.04
CA VAL A 67 8.87 4.05 -2.63
C VAL A 67 9.65 5.09 -1.81
N ASP A 68 10.68 5.72 -2.38
CA ASP A 68 11.47 6.80 -1.76
C ASP A 68 10.68 8.12 -1.79
N ASP A 69 9.54 8.14 -1.10
CA ASP A 69 8.68 9.31 -0.96
C ASP A 69 9.02 10.06 0.34
N PRO A 70 9.36 11.37 0.28
CA PRO A 70 9.65 12.16 1.48
C PRO A 70 8.47 12.25 2.45
N ARG A 71 7.24 11.94 2.03
CA ARG A 71 6.03 11.90 2.88
C ARG A 71 5.86 10.57 3.63
N PHE A 72 6.71 9.56 3.38
CA PHE A 72 6.60 8.27 4.04
C PHE A 72 6.98 8.38 5.54
N SER A 73 5.95 8.58 6.37
CA SER A 73 6.09 8.94 7.79
C SER A 73 6.88 7.93 8.61
N THR A 74 6.77 6.63 8.31
CA THR A 74 7.56 5.60 8.98
C THR A 74 9.05 5.85 8.81
N ALA A 75 9.53 6.13 7.60
CA ALA A 75 10.95 6.42 7.37
C ALA A 75 11.41 7.74 8.01
N GLN A 76 10.52 8.73 8.12
CA GLN A 76 10.82 9.98 8.84
C GLN A 76 11.03 9.77 10.34
N VAL A 77 10.28 8.83 10.95
CA VAL A 77 10.29 8.61 12.40
C VAL A 77 11.31 7.55 12.82
N VAL A 78 11.33 6.39 12.13
CA VAL A 78 12.19 5.25 12.51
C VAL A 78 13.47 5.14 11.68
N GLY A 79 13.62 5.99 10.66
CA GLY A 79 14.71 5.94 9.69
C GLY A 79 14.45 5.00 8.50
N PRO A 80 15.33 5.01 7.50
CA PRO A 80 15.16 4.20 6.29
C PRO A 80 15.10 2.69 6.57
N SER A 81 14.20 1.99 5.88
CA SER A 81 14.01 0.55 6.00
C SER A 81 13.85 -0.11 4.62
N MET A 82 13.73 -1.45 4.57
CA MET A 82 13.44 -2.15 3.31
C MET A 82 12.11 -1.72 2.65
N LEU A 83 11.23 -1.01 3.35
CA LEU A 83 9.94 -0.53 2.83
C LEU A 83 10.02 0.88 2.21
N SER A 84 11.14 1.59 2.39
CA SER A 84 11.33 2.98 1.95
C SER A 84 12.53 3.16 1.02
N LEU A 85 13.06 2.05 0.50
CA LEU A 85 14.27 2.02 -0.32
C LEU A 85 13.95 1.27 -1.61
N ASP A 86 14.65 1.63 -2.67
CA ASP A 86 14.60 0.95 -3.97
C ASP A 86 15.96 0.33 -4.34
N GLY A 87 15.95 -0.48 -5.40
CA GLY A 87 17.16 -1.00 -6.05
C GLY A 87 18.07 -1.83 -5.13
N GLU A 88 19.38 -1.56 -5.22
CA GLU A 88 20.41 -2.32 -4.50
C GLU A 88 20.32 -2.16 -2.98
N LEU A 89 19.96 -0.97 -2.50
CA LEU A 89 19.79 -0.71 -1.07
C LEU A 89 18.61 -1.51 -0.51
N HIS A 90 17.48 -1.55 -1.23
CA HIS A 90 16.37 -2.43 -0.89
C HIS A 90 16.81 -3.89 -0.83
N ALA A 91 17.49 -4.38 -1.86
CA ALA A 91 17.94 -5.78 -1.92
C ALA A 91 18.86 -6.13 -0.73
N ARG A 92 19.78 -5.23 -0.38
CA ARG A 92 20.67 -5.38 0.78
C ARG A 92 19.90 -5.44 2.10
N TYR A 93 18.90 -4.58 2.29
CA TYR A 93 18.11 -4.52 3.53
C TYR A 93 17.14 -5.70 3.65
N ARG A 94 16.61 -6.18 2.53
CA ARG A 94 15.69 -7.32 2.47
C ARG A 94 16.39 -8.66 2.67
N ALA A 95 17.62 -8.82 2.17
CA ALA A 95 18.32 -10.10 2.12
C ALA A 95 18.37 -10.87 3.47
N PRO A 96 18.66 -10.23 4.63
CA PRO A 96 18.68 -10.92 5.92
C PRO A 96 17.34 -11.53 6.34
N PHE A 97 16.22 -10.93 5.91
CA PHE A 97 14.87 -11.37 6.25
C PHE A 97 14.30 -12.39 5.26
N ALA A 98 14.86 -12.50 4.05
CA ALA A 98 14.26 -13.30 2.99
C ALA A 98 14.17 -14.80 3.34
N ALA A 99 15.17 -15.38 3.99
CA ALA A 99 15.20 -16.82 4.28
C ALA A 99 14.26 -17.23 5.44
N PRO A 100 14.26 -16.57 6.62
CA PRO A 100 13.36 -16.92 7.72
C PRO A 100 11.87 -16.80 7.35
N PHE A 101 11.52 -15.92 6.42
CA PHE A 101 10.14 -15.67 5.98
C PHE A 101 9.71 -16.47 4.72
N ARG A 102 10.44 -17.53 4.34
CA ARG A 102 9.98 -18.45 3.29
C ARG A 102 8.83 -19.34 3.80
N PRO A 103 7.87 -19.75 2.95
CA PRO A 103 6.68 -20.51 3.40
C PRO A 103 7.00 -21.71 4.29
N ARG A 104 7.99 -22.51 3.91
CA ARG A 104 8.44 -23.68 4.69
C ARG A 104 8.98 -23.28 6.07
N SER A 105 9.91 -22.33 6.12
CA SER A 105 10.52 -21.86 7.36
C SER A 105 9.51 -21.20 8.29
N VAL A 106 8.53 -20.48 7.74
CA VAL A 106 7.43 -19.89 8.50
C VAL A 106 6.56 -20.99 9.11
N SER A 107 6.15 -21.98 8.32
CA SER A 107 5.34 -23.10 8.80
C SER A 107 6.07 -23.90 9.88
N GLU A 108 7.33 -24.28 9.66
CA GLU A 108 8.11 -25.07 10.63
C GLU A 108 8.36 -24.32 11.94
N ARG A 109 8.47 -23.00 11.91
CA ARG A 109 8.90 -22.21 13.07
C ARG A 109 7.77 -21.53 13.84
N PHE A 110 6.66 -21.22 13.18
CA PHE A 110 5.62 -20.38 13.75
C PHE A 110 4.21 -21.00 13.73
N ALA A 111 3.95 -22.09 12.99
CA ALA A 111 2.59 -22.62 12.88
C ALA A 111 2.02 -23.09 14.23
N GLU A 112 2.80 -23.86 15.00
CA GLU A 112 2.37 -24.36 16.32
C GLU A 112 2.22 -23.22 17.34
N ALA A 113 3.19 -22.30 17.38
CA ALA A 113 3.14 -21.15 18.28
C ALA A 113 1.93 -20.25 17.98
N ALA A 114 1.67 -19.97 16.69
CA ALA A 114 0.52 -19.17 16.27
C ALA A 114 -0.81 -19.86 16.61
N ALA A 115 -0.92 -21.18 16.43
CA ALA A 115 -2.13 -21.92 16.79
C ALA A 115 -2.37 -21.90 18.31
N THR A 116 -1.33 -22.19 19.10
CA THR A 116 -1.40 -22.14 20.57
C THR A 116 -1.79 -20.76 21.08
N ASP A 117 -1.18 -19.70 20.55
CA ASP A 117 -1.50 -18.33 20.94
C ASP A 117 -2.93 -17.94 20.55
N ALA A 118 -3.41 -18.41 19.39
CA ALA A 118 -4.79 -18.17 18.95
C ALA A 118 -5.80 -18.88 19.85
N GLU A 119 -5.58 -20.16 20.18
CA GLU A 119 -6.43 -20.91 21.12
C GLU A 119 -6.51 -20.22 22.48
N ARG A 120 -5.36 -19.81 23.04
CA ARG A 120 -5.31 -19.07 24.31
C ARG A 120 -6.09 -17.75 24.27
N LEU A 121 -6.04 -17.03 23.15
CA LEU A 121 -6.74 -15.74 23.02
C LEU A 121 -8.25 -15.91 22.82
N ILE A 122 -8.71 -17.05 22.31
CA ILE A 122 -10.14 -17.38 22.16
C ILE A 122 -10.73 -17.87 23.48
N ASP A 123 -9.98 -18.72 24.20
CA ASP A 123 -10.43 -19.37 25.44
C ASP A 123 -10.17 -18.54 26.71
N GLY A 124 -9.62 -17.32 26.55
CA GLY A 124 -9.34 -16.37 27.63
C GLY A 124 -10.58 -15.70 28.23
#